data_AF-A0A969M4E1-F1
#
_entry.id   AF-A0A969M4E1-F1
#
_cell.length_a   1.000
_cell.length_b   1.000
_cell.length_c   1.000
_cell.angle_alpha   90.00
_cell.angle_beta   90.00
_cell.angle_gamma   90.00
#
_symmetry.space_group_name_H-M   'P 1'
#
loop_
_entity.id
_entity.type
_entity.pdbx_description
1 polymer ?
#
loop_
_entity_poly.entity_id
_entity_poly.type
_entity_poly.pdbx_seq_one_letter_code
_entity_poly.pdbx_strand_id
1 'polypeptide(L)'
;LAPLRFVARAITPPGRNKRFDTRFFVAEASAVIDRIDGVIGPDAELVELAWVPLTETADLDMPMITRIILEEIADQAAIGFAATTPVPFYRFRNKVFARTILA
;
A
#
# COMPACT_ATOMS: atom_id res chain seq x y z
N LEU A 1 -8.40 -15.56 4.32
CA LEU A 1 -7.42 -14.48 4.04
C LEU A 1 -5.96 -14.91 4.28
N ALA A 2 -5.64 -16.21 4.39
CA ALA A 2 -4.33 -16.67 4.87
C ALA A 2 -3.07 -16.15 4.12
N PRO A 3 -3.06 -15.86 2.80
CA PRO A 3 -1.85 -15.31 2.16
C PRO A 3 -1.73 -13.78 2.27
N LEU A 4 -2.76 -13.07 2.74
CA LEU A 4 -2.78 -11.62 2.78
C LEU A 4 -2.57 -11.11 4.21
N ARG A 5 -1.52 -10.30 4.38
CA ARG A 5 -1.28 -9.56 5.61
C ARG A 5 -1.82 -8.16 5.50
N PHE A 6 -2.62 -7.73 6.46
CA PHE A 6 -3.12 -6.37 6.54
C PHE A 6 -2.03 -5.46 7.14
N VAL A 7 -1.53 -4.49 6.37
CA VAL A 7 -0.33 -3.72 6.74
C VAL A 7 -0.62 -2.26 7.05
N ALA A 8 -1.68 -1.67 6.50
CA ALA A 8 -2.06 -0.29 6.77
C ALA A 8 -3.48 0.05 6.32
N ARG A 9 -4.04 1.12 6.86
CA ARG A 9 -5.26 1.77 6.35
C ARG A 9 -5.04 3.25 6.14
N ALA A 10 -5.62 3.83 5.09
CA ALA A 10 -5.57 5.25 4.86
C ALA A 10 -6.89 5.78 4.30
N ILE A 11 -7.37 6.90 4.87
CA ILE A 11 -8.54 7.61 4.35
C ILE A 11 -8.09 8.91 3.70
N THR A 12 -8.53 9.15 2.47
CA THR A 12 -8.27 10.41 1.76
C THR A 12 -8.80 11.61 2.57
N PRO A 13 -8.01 12.69 2.71
CA PRO A 13 -8.46 13.92 3.38
C PRO A 13 -9.78 14.48 2.84
N PRO A 14 -10.55 15.23 3.64
CA PRO A 14 -11.74 15.94 3.17
C PRO A 14 -11.37 17.01 2.14
N GLY A 15 -12.33 17.39 1.28
CA GLY A 15 -12.14 18.44 0.26
C GLY A 15 -11.59 17.94 -1.09
N ARG A 16 -11.33 16.64 -1.25
CA ARG A 16 -11.06 16.02 -2.55
C ARG A 16 -12.38 15.56 -3.20
N ASN A 17 -12.53 15.80 -4.51
CA ASN A 17 -13.72 15.39 -5.28
C ASN A 17 -13.94 13.86 -5.27
N LYS A 18 -12.85 13.09 -5.11
CA LYS A 18 -12.88 11.64 -4.93
C LYS A 18 -12.17 11.28 -3.63
N ARG A 19 -12.76 10.37 -2.86
CA ARG A 19 -12.23 9.94 -1.56
C ARG A 19 -12.28 8.42 -1.46
N PHE A 20 -11.24 7.87 -0.85
CA PHE A 20 -11.08 6.44 -0.65
C PHE A 20 -10.85 6.14 0.83
N ASP A 21 -11.32 4.97 1.24
CA ASP A 21 -10.98 4.32 2.52
C ASP A 21 -10.18 3.05 2.20
N THR A 22 -8.90 3.27 1.95
CA THR A 22 -8.00 2.27 1.38
C THR A 22 -7.42 1.38 2.47
N ARG A 23 -7.44 0.08 2.23
CA ARG A 23 -6.76 -0.95 3.05
C ARG A 23 -5.65 -1.54 2.22
N PHE A 24 -4.46 -1.59 2.78
CA PHE A 24 -3.25 -2.08 2.13
C PHE A 24 -2.91 -3.46 2.66
N PHE A 25 -2.53 -4.36 1.76
CA PHE A 25 -2.16 -5.73 2.06
C PHE A 25 -0.82 -6.08 1.41
N VAL A 26 -0.09 -6.99 2.04
CA VAL A 26 1.12 -7.62 1.49
C VAL A 26 0.87 -9.12 1.36
N ALA A 27 1.42 -9.72 0.32
CA ALA A 27 1.37 -11.15 0.07
C ALA A 27 2.72 -11.63 -0.46
N GLU A 28 3.06 -12.87 -0.16
CA GLU A 28 4.17 -13.55 -0.81
C GLU A 28 3.82 -13.82 -2.28
N ALA A 29 4.75 -13.55 -3.19
CA ALA A 29 4.53 -13.77 -4.63
C ALA A 29 4.26 -15.26 -4.95
N SER A 30 4.75 -16.19 -4.11
CA SER A 30 4.48 -17.62 -4.20
C SER A 30 3.02 -18.00 -3.94
N ALA A 31 2.22 -17.11 -3.36
CA ALA A 31 0.79 -17.31 -3.19
C ALA A 31 -0.03 -17.03 -4.47
N VAL A 32 0.59 -16.49 -5.52
CA VAL A 32 -0.06 -16.26 -6.82
C VAL A 32 -0.22 -17.60 -7.54
N ILE A 33 -1.47 -18.01 -7.75
CA ILE A 33 -1.80 -19.32 -8.36
C ILE A 33 -2.04 -19.28 -9.88
N ASP A 34 -2.27 -18.08 -10.43
CA ASP A 34 -2.59 -17.88 -11.84
C ASP A 34 -2.14 -16.49 -12.29
N ARG A 35 -1.89 -16.32 -13.60
CA ARG A 35 -1.50 -15.06 -14.23
C ARG A 35 -2.34 -14.82 -15.47
N ILE A 36 -2.87 -13.60 -15.61
CA ILE A 36 -3.69 -13.20 -16.74
C ILE A 36 -2.83 -12.33 -17.66
N ASP A 37 -2.62 -12.78 -18.88
CA ASP A 37 -1.89 -12.03 -19.91
C ASP A 37 -2.80 -10.99 -20.60
N GLY A 38 -2.20 -9.99 -21.24
CA GLY A 38 -2.91 -9.01 -22.08
C GLY A 38 -3.69 -7.92 -21.33
N VAL A 39 -3.60 -7.87 -19.99
CA VAL A 39 -4.20 -6.82 -19.16
C VAL A 39 -3.33 -5.57 -19.01
N ILE A 40 -2.06 -5.67 -19.42
CA ILE A 40 -1.09 -4.57 -19.43
C ILE A 40 -0.68 -4.28 -20.87
N GLY A 41 -0.75 -3.01 -21.27
CA GLY A 41 -0.39 -2.58 -22.62
C GLY A 41 -0.76 -1.13 -22.90
N PRO A 42 -0.32 -0.56 -24.03
CA PRO A 42 -0.46 0.86 -24.33
C PRO A 42 -1.93 1.34 -24.41
N ASP A 43 -2.84 0.43 -24.77
CA ASP A 43 -4.27 0.72 -24.92
C ASP A 43 -5.12 0.22 -23.71
N ALA A 44 -4.48 -0.32 -22.67
CA ALA A 44 -5.14 -0.81 -21.46
C ALA A 44 -5.15 0.26 -20.34
N GLU A 45 -5.94 0.04 -19.27
CA GLU A 45 -5.95 0.92 -18.10
C GLU A 45 -4.58 0.95 -17.40
N LEU A 46 -3.90 -0.20 -17.33
CA LEU A 46 -2.54 -0.33 -16.83
C LEU A 46 -1.58 -0.45 -18.01
N VAL A 47 -0.67 0.51 -18.15
CA VAL A 47 0.23 0.59 -19.30
C VAL A 47 1.58 -0.09 -19.09
N GLU A 48 2.01 -0.22 -17.84
CA GLU A 48 3.31 -0.77 -17.46
C GLU A 48 3.20 -1.57 -16.15
N LEU A 49 3.97 -2.66 -16.06
CA LEU A 49 4.17 -3.42 -14.84
C LEU A 49 5.66 -3.62 -14.61
N ALA A 50 6.14 -3.27 -13.42
CA ALA A 50 7.52 -3.41 -13.01
C ALA A 50 7.64 -4.00 -11.60
N TRP A 51 8.71 -4.76 -11.39
CA TRP A 51 9.17 -5.15 -10.06
C TRP A 51 10.25 -4.18 -9.61
N VAL A 52 9.97 -3.39 -8.58
CA VAL A 52 10.88 -2.36 -8.09
C VAL A 52 11.33 -2.70 -6.67
N PRO A 53 12.65 -2.72 -6.38
CA PRO A 53 13.15 -2.86 -5.02
C PRO A 53 12.62 -1.73 -4.12
N LEU A 54 12.24 -2.03 -2.87
CA LEU A 54 11.73 -1.00 -1.95
C LEU A 54 12.69 0.19 -1.80
N THR A 55 14.00 -0.06 -1.87
CA THR A 55 15.07 0.96 -1.80
C THR A 55 15.07 1.94 -2.97
N GLU A 56 14.43 1.61 -4.08
CA GLU A 56 14.37 2.43 -5.31
C GLU A 56 13.00 3.12 -5.47
N THR A 57 12.05 2.86 -4.57
CA THR A 57 10.68 3.41 -4.70
C THR A 57 10.58 4.91 -4.43
N ALA A 58 11.59 5.51 -3.80
CA ALA A 58 11.62 6.94 -3.50
C ALA A 58 11.59 7.80 -4.77
N ASP A 59 12.19 7.31 -5.86
CA ASP A 59 12.35 8.06 -7.12
C ASP A 59 11.14 7.96 -8.07
N LEU A 60 10.19 7.06 -7.79
CA LEU A 60 9.00 6.89 -8.62
C LEU A 60 8.01 8.04 -8.43
N ASP A 61 7.29 8.45 -9.48
CA ASP A 61 6.19 9.41 -9.35
C ASP A 61 4.93 8.71 -8.82
N MET A 62 4.70 8.85 -7.51
CA MET A 62 3.59 8.21 -6.80
C MET A 62 2.85 9.19 -5.87
N PRO A 63 1.54 8.96 -5.64
CA PRO A 63 0.81 9.67 -4.60
C PRO A 63 1.50 9.57 -3.24
N MET A 64 1.47 10.65 -2.46
CA MET A 64 2.10 10.73 -1.13
C MET A 64 1.76 9.53 -0.24
N ILE A 65 0.49 9.11 -0.21
CA ILE A 65 0.09 7.99 0.65
C ILE A 65 0.76 6.68 0.24
N THR A 66 0.95 6.43 -1.06
CA THR A 66 1.62 5.22 -1.54
C THR A 66 3.06 5.15 -1.04
N ARG A 67 3.79 6.28 -1.06
CA ARG A 67 5.17 6.37 -0.52
C ARG A 67 5.21 6.04 0.97
N ILE A 68 4.32 6.66 1.75
CA ILE A 68 4.19 6.41 3.20
C ILE A 68 3.93 4.92 3.47
N ILE A 69 3.05 4.27 2.69
CA ILE A 69 2.78 2.84 2.90
C ILE A 69 3.97 1.96 2.51
N LEU A 70 4.73 2.32 1.48
CA LEU A 70 5.94 1.57 1.12
C LEU A 70 7.03 1.67 2.21
N GLU A 71 7.17 2.82 2.85
CA GLU A 71 8.03 3.00 4.04
C GLU A 71 7.57 2.10 5.20
N GLU A 72 6.27 2.11 5.53
CA GLU A 72 5.71 1.21 6.56
C GLU A 72 5.93 -0.27 6.21
N ILE A 73 5.83 -0.65 4.94
CA ILE A 73 6.11 -2.02 4.49
C ILE A 73 7.59 -2.37 4.67
N ALA A 74 8.51 -1.45 4.37
CA ALA A 74 9.95 -1.66 4.56
C ALA A 74 10.29 -1.88 6.04
N ASP A 75 9.73 -1.06 6.93
CA ASP A 75 9.91 -1.22 8.39
C ASP A 75 9.35 -2.55 8.90
N GLN A 76 8.18 -2.95 8.41
CA GLN A 76 7.58 -4.24 8.76
C GLN A 76 8.37 -5.43 8.21
N ALA A 77 8.92 -5.31 7.00
CA ALA A 77 9.77 -6.33 6.40
C ALA A 77 11.07 -6.53 7.19
N ALA A 78 11.66 -5.44 7.71
CA ALA A 78 12.89 -5.50 8.52
C ALA A 78 12.73 -6.33 9.81
N ILE A 79 11.50 -6.46 10.31
CA ILE A 79 11.15 -7.31 11.47
C ILE A 79 10.46 -8.62 11.07
N GLY A 80 10.55 -9.01 9.80
CA GLY A 80 10.00 -10.28 9.28
C GLY A 80 8.47 -10.33 9.29
N PHE A 81 7.81 -9.17 9.20
CA PHE A 81 6.37 -9.03 9.35
C PHE A 81 5.85 -9.79 10.58
N ALA A 82 6.31 -9.45 11.78
CA ALA A 82 5.83 -10.08 13.01
C ALA A 82 4.29 -10.06 13.10
N ALA A 83 3.68 -11.13 13.62
CA ALA A 83 2.21 -11.20 13.76
C ALA A 83 1.65 -10.12 14.72
N THR A 84 2.49 -9.64 15.63
CA THR A 84 2.17 -8.61 16.62
C THR A 84 2.40 -7.19 16.11
N THR A 85 2.80 -7.01 14.85
CA THR A 85 3.05 -5.68 14.27
C THR A 85 1.75 -4.86 14.29
N PRO A 86 1.73 -3.68 14.93
CA PRO A 86 0.57 -2.80 14.93
C PRO A 86 0.23 -2.30 13.52
N VAL A 87 -1.05 -2.22 13.18
CA VAL A 87 -1.48 -1.74 11.86
C VAL A 87 -1.67 -0.21 11.89
N PRO A 88 -0.84 0.58 11.19
CA PRO A 88 -1.03 2.03 11.10
C PRO A 88 -2.33 2.40 10.37
N PHE A 89 -2.96 3.45 10.86
CA PHE A 89 -4.14 4.08 10.29
C PHE A 89 -3.92 5.57 10.10
N TYR A 90 -3.88 5.97 8.83
CA TYR A 90 -3.80 7.35 8.39
C TYR A 90 -5.18 7.92 8.11
N ARG A 91 -5.51 9.04 8.74
CA ARG A 91 -6.74 9.79 8.44
C ARG A 91 -6.60 11.24 8.83
N PHE A 92 -7.43 12.06 8.23
CA PHE A 92 -7.56 13.45 8.66
C PHE A 92 -8.38 13.52 9.96
N ARG A 93 -7.81 14.10 11.02
CA ARG A 93 -8.48 14.41 12.30
C ARG A 93 -8.06 15.79 12.78
N ASN A 94 -9.01 16.60 13.24
CA ASN A 94 -8.75 17.93 13.81
C ASN A 94 -7.87 18.82 12.91
N LYS A 95 -8.13 18.81 11.60
CA LYS A 95 -7.36 19.55 10.58
C LYS A 95 -5.92 19.04 10.33
N VAL A 96 -5.56 17.89 10.87
CA VAL A 96 -4.23 17.28 10.75
C VAL A 96 -4.33 15.92 10.08
N PHE A 97 -3.37 15.60 9.21
CA PHE A 97 -3.20 14.24 8.72
C PHE A 97 -2.49 13.42 9.80
N ALA A 98 -3.24 12.55 10.47
CA ALA A 98 -2.79 11.85 11.67
C ALA A 98 -2.52 10.36 11.39
N ARG A 99 -1.42 9.87 11.95
CA ARG A 99 -1.10 8.43 12.07
C ARG A 99 -1.54 7.95 13.46
N THR A 100 -2.34 6.89 13.49
CA THR A 100 -2.75 6.18 14.71
C THR A 100 -2.58 4.68 14.50
N ILE A 101 -2.72 3.86 15.52
CA ILE A 101 -2.80 2.41 15.37
C ILE A 101 -4.28 2.00 15.28
N LEU A 102 -4.62 1.05 14.40
CA LEU A 102 -5.93 0.41 14.41
C LEU A 102 -6.10 -0.37 15.71
N ALA A 103 -7.16 -0.02 16.46
CA ALA A 103 -7.62 -0.80 17.59
C ALA A 103 -8.22 -2.13 17.12
#